data_AF-A0A7S0P2F0-F1
#
_entry.id   AF-A0A7S0P2F0-F1
#
_cell.length_a   1.000
_cell.length_b   1.000
_cell.length_c   1.000
_cell.angle_alpha   90.00
_cell.angle_beta   90.00
_cell.angle_gamma   90.00
#
_symmetry.space_group_name_H-M   'P 1'
#
loop_
_entity.id
_entity.type
_entity.pdbx_description
1 polymer ?
#
loop_
_entity_poly.entity_id
_entity_poly.type
_entity_poly.pdbx_seq_one_letter_code
_entity_poly.pdbx_strand_id
1 'polypeptide(L)'
;GFVTEHADVIARFRVTAPQAVLDRILHLLGAGAAYAVGVEYNYLGGDAQVATQVVLHDVGAALLLRDPIGIQASSADCDALLRLVNVHNILCATNLSSAHMLVHVLRRGVTTHMGDVEFMPSFYESLESPAVSAYKAKQTAVIAAHTANATKAEANRRTRRTAVRPSVEEERAADDALPHTQEGALDGAIDKQAVANLDAGSPTNIDSGSAATNDAGSPTTIDARPSLNIDARS
;
A
#
# COMPACT_ATOMS: atom_id res chain seq x y z
N GLY A 1 -5.15 1.26 -34.06
CA GLY A 1 -4.45 1.24 -32.75
C GLY A 1 -5.28 0.46 -31.75
N PHE A 2 -4.71 0.06 -30.61
CA PHE A 2 -5.37 -0.85 -29.66
C PHE A 2 -6.83 -0.48 -29.32
N VAL A 3 -7.08 0.78 -28.95
CA VAL A 3 -8.43 1.26 -28.57
C VAL A 3 -9.43 1.16 -29.74
N THR A 4 -9.04 1.56 -30.95
CA THR A 4 -9.93 1.50 -32.13
C THR A 4 -10.22 0.06 -32.56
N GLU A 5 -9.23 -0.83 -32.42
CA GLU A 5 -9.36 -2.25 -32.77
C GLU A 5 -10.33 -2.99 -31.84
N HIS A 6 -10.47 -2.51 -30.60
CA HIS A 6 -11.29 -3.12 -29.56
C HIS A 6 -12.44 -2.22 -29.09
N ALA A 7 -12.83 -1.28 -29.94
CA ALA A 7 -13.89 -0.31 -29.66
C ALA A 7 -15.21 -0.99 -29.27
N ASP A 8 -15.55 -2.10 -29.92
CA ASP A 8 -16.77 -2.89 -29.68
C ASP A 8 -16.90 -3.40 -28.25
N VAL A 9 -15.77 -3.71 -27.61
CA VAL A 9 -15.70 -4.23 -26.24
C VAL A 9 -15.55 -3.08 -25.27
N ILE A 10 -14.59 -2.17 -25.51
CA ILE A 10 -14.27 -1.07 -24.60
C ILE A 10 -15.50 -0.18 -24.37
N ALA A 11 -16.31 0.05 -25.40
CA ALA A 11 -17.55 0.85 -25.30
C ALA A 11 -18.62 0.24 -24.36
N ARG A 12 -18.48 -1.03 -23.97
CA ARG A 12 -19.42 -1.71 -23.06
C ARG A 12 -19.07 -1.55 -21.59
N PHE A 13 -17.93 -0.92 -21.29
CA PHE A 13 -17.46 -0.72 -19.93
C PHE A 13 -17.40 0.77 -19.58
N ARG A 14 -17.56 1.09 -18.30
CA ARG A 14 -17.14 2.39 -17.78
C ARG A 14 -15.63 2.44 -17.80
N VAL A 15 -15.08 3.47 -18.45
CA VAL A 15 -13.62 3.63 -18.58
C VAL A 15 -13.18 4.84 -17.79
N THR A 16 -12.43 4.64 -16.71
CA THR A 16 -11.77 5.73 -15.98
C THR A 16 -10.36 5.93 -16.55
N ALA A 17 -10.02 7.17 -16.92
CA ALA A 17 -8.66 7.49 -17.38
C ALA A 17 -8.26 8.93 -17.03
N PRO A 18 -6.95 9.22 -16.86
CA PRO A 18 -6.44 10.59 -16.75
C PRO A 18 -6.80 11.44 -17.95
N GLN A 19 -6.98 12.75 -17.77
CA GLN A 19 -7.47 13.65 -18.84
C GLN A 19 -6.79 13.47 -20.19
N ALA A 20 -5.45 13.45 -20.24
CA ALA A 20 -4.70 13.28 -21.49
C ALA A 20 -5.03 11.96 -22.23
N VAL A 21 -5.33 10.90 -21.49
CA VAL A 21 -5.74 9.60 -22.04
C VAL A 21 -7.22 9.61 -22.41
N LEU A 22 -8.07 10.22 -21.58
CA LEU A 22 -9.50 10.37 -21.83
C LEU A 22 -9.75 11.11 -23.14
N ASP A 23 -9.08 12.25 -23.37
CA ASP A 23 -9.20 13.04 -24.60
C ASP A 23 -8.92 12.18 -25.84
N ARG A 24 -7.92 11.29 -25.74
CA ARG A 24 -7.58 10.36 -26.80
C ARG A 24 -8.67 9.30 -27.00
N ILE A 25 -9.23 8.76 -25.93
CA ILE A 25 -10.32 7.77 -25.99
C ILE A 25 -11.56 8.39 -26.62
N LEU A 26 -11.96 9.59 -26.17
CA LEU A 26 -13.09 10.34 -26.72
C LEU A 26 -12.91 10.61 -28.21
N HIS A 27 -11.72 11.04 -28.63
CA HIS A 27 -11.41 11.26 -30.03
C HIS A 27 -11.50 9.97 -30.88
N LEU A 28 -11.04 8.84 -30.35
CA LEU A 28 -10.99 7.57 -31.09
C LEU A 28 -12.33 6.84 -31.14
N LEU A 29 -13.17 6.96 -30.10
CA LEU A 29 -14.41 6.20 -29.99
C LEU A 29 -15.67 7.03 -30.25
N GLY A 30 -15.59 8.36 -30.16
CA GLY A 30 -16.74 9.25 -30.32
C GLY A 30 -17.89 8.84 -29.40
N ALA A 31 -19.07 8.58 -29.98
CA ALA A 31 -20.26 8.14 -29.23
C ALA A 31 -20.05 6.81 -28.47
N GLY A 32 -19.09 5.98 -28.88
CA GLY A 32 -18.74 4.73 -28.17
C GLY A 32 -18.06 4.95 -26.81
N ALA A 33 -17.60 6.17 -26.49
CA ALA A 33 -17.04 6.52 -25.19
C ALA A 33 -18.08 7.12 -24.22
N ALA A 34 -19.37 6.78 -24.37
CA ALA A 34 -20.45 7.33 -23.56
C ALA A 34 -20.27 7.17 -22.04
N TYR A 35 -19.52 6.16 -21.61
CA TYR A 35 -19.24 5.85 -20.21
C TYR A 35 -17.78 6.13 -19.80
N ALA A 36 -17.04 6.90 -20.60
CA ALA A 36 -15.68 7.30 -20.26
C ALA A 36 -15.71 8.46 -19.25
N VAL A 37 -14.96 8.34 -18.15
CA VAL A 37 -14.91 9.30 -17.05
C VAL A 37 -13.46 9.74 -16.85
N GLY A 38 -13.26 11.06 -16.82
CA GLY A 38 -11.97 11.67 -16.54
C GLY A 38 -11.64 11.68 -15.06
N VAL A 39 -10.41 11.31 -14.73
CA VAL A 39 -9.73 11.77 -13.53
C VAL A 39 -8.75 12.88 -13.91
N GLU A 40 -8.20 13.55 -12.90
CA GLU A 40 -7.23 14.61 -13.05
C GLU A 40 -5.97 14.15 -13.82
N TYR A 41 -5.15 15.09 -14.31
CA TYR A 41 -3.86 14.74 -14.91
C TYR A 41 -2.95 14.00 -13.93
N ASN A 42 -2.11 13.07 -14.43
CA ASN A 42 -1.22 12.27 -13.57
C ASN A 42 -0.34 13.14 -12.66
N TYR A 43 0.29 14.19 -13.20
CA TYR A 43 1.15 15.10 -12.44
C TYR A 43 0.42 15.96 -11.40
N LEU A 44 -0.92 15.96 -11.42
CA LEU A 44 -1.79 16.64 -10.44
C LEU A 44 -2.48 15.64 -9.49
N GLY A 45 -2.17 14.35 -9.59
CA GLY A 45 -2.75 13.31 -8.70
C GLY A 45 -3.82 12.43 -9.35
N GLY A 46 -3.95 12.42 -10.67
CA GLY A 46 -4.84 11.50 -11.39
C GLY A 46 -4.62 10.02 -11.01
N ASP A 47 -3.36 9.60 -10.91
CA ASP A 47 -3.00 8.23 -10.51
C ASP A 47 -3.48 7.91 -9.09
N ALA A 48 -3.49 8.89 -8.18
CA ALA A 48 -4.03 8.73 -6.83
C ALA A 48 -5.57 8.62 -6.82
N GLN A 49 -6.26 9.33 -7.73
CA GLN A 49 -7.71 9.18 -7.89
C GLN A 49 -8.07 7.78 -8.41
N VAL A 50 -7.32 7.25 -9.40
CA VAL A 50 -7.51 5.86 -9.86
C VAL A 50 -7.18 4.87 -8.75
N ALA A 51 -6.09 5.07 -8.01
CA ALA A 51 -5.73 4.25 -6.86
C ALA A 51 -6.85 4.20 -5.81
N THR A 52 -7.52 5.33 -5.58
CA THR A 52 -8.66 5.40 -4.66
C THR A 52 -9.80 4.52 -5.17
N GLN A 53 -10.13 4.57 -6.46
CA GLN A 53 -11.17 3.72 -7.05
C GLN A 53 -10.81 2.22 -6.96
N VAL A 54 -9.54 1.86 -7.12
CA VAL A 54 -9.05 0.49 -6.91
C VAL A 54 -9.30 0.02 -5.48
N VAL A 55 -8.94 0.83 -4.47
CA VAL A 55 -9.12 0.50 -3.05
C VAL A 55 -10.59 0.43 -2.66
N LEU A 56 -11.44 1.24 -3.30
CA LEU A 56 -12.89 1.22 -3.11
C LEU A 56 -13.61 0.14 -3.93
N HIS A 57 -12.87 -0.77 -4.58
CA HIS A 57 -13.41 -1.86 -5.39
C HIS A 57 -14.29 -1.39 -6.57
N ASP A 58 -14.04 -0.19 -7.08
CA ASP A 58 -14.76 0.42 -8.20
C ASP A 58 -14.05 0.18 -9.56
N VAL A 59 -13.02 -0.67 -9.57
CA VAL A 59 -12.20 -1.02 -10.75
C VAL A 59 -12.07 -2.53 -10.86
N GLY A 60 -12.59 -3.10 -11.96
CA GLY A 60 -12.51 -4.54 -12.24
C GLY A 60 -11.34 -4.95 -13.13
N ALA A 61 -10.76 -4.03 -13.91
CA ALA A 61 -9.58 -4.26 -14.73
C ALA A 61 -8.74 -2.99 -14.90
N ALA A 62 -7.42 -3.15 -15.06
CA ALA A 62 -6.48 -2.06 -15.26
C ALA A 62 -5.55 -2.31 -16.48
N LEU A 63 -5.50 -1.33 -17.40
CA LEU A 63 -4.54 -1.29 -18.51
C LEU A 63 -3.44 -0.27 -18.20
N LEU A 64 -2.30 -0.74 -17.71
CA LEU A 64 -1.17 0.09 -17.27
C LEU A 64 -0.02 0.01 -18.30
N LEU A 65 -0.28 0.52 -19.51
CA LEU A 65 0.65 0.47 -20.63
C LEU A 65 1.72 1.56 -20.50
N ARG A 66 2.90 1.18 -20.02
CA ARG A 66 4.04 2.10 -19.81
C ARG A 66 5.03 2.03 -20.96
N ASP A 67 5.74 3.13 -21.20
CA ASP A 67 6.94 3.11 -22.03
C ASP A 67 8.05 2.35 -21.28
N PRO A 68 8.59 1.24 -21.82
CA PRO A 68 9.62 0.44 -21.15
C PRO A 68 11.03 1.05 -21.25
N ILE A 69 11.23 2.08 -22.08
CA ILE A 69 12.55 2.69 -22.33
C ILE A 69 12.62 4.11 -21.75
N GLY A 70 11.54 4.88 -21.89
CA GLY A 70 11.48 6.26 -21.40
C GLY A 70 11.48 6.36 -19.87
N ILE A 71 12.34 7.22 -19.32
CA ILE A 71 12.24 7.62 -17.91
C ILE A 71 11.03 8.54 -17.78
N GLN A 72 9.96 8.07 -17.14
CA GLN A 72 8.80 8.88 -16.86
C GLN A 72 8.92 9.51 -15.48
N ALA A 73 8.71 10.84 -15.39
CA ALA A 73 8.78 11.60 -14.15
C ALA A 73 7.82 11.09 -13.05
N SER A 74 6.80 10.32 -13.41
CA SER A 74 5.80 9.71 -12.52
C SER A 74 5.95 8.19 -12.34
N SER A 75 7.14 7.63 -12.56
CA SER A 75 7.37 6.16 -12.47
C SER A 75 7.00 5.57 -11.09
N ALA A 76 7.27 6.31 -10.01
CA ALA A 76 6.90 5.91 -8.65
C ALA A 76 5.38 5.80 -8.44
N ASP A 77 4.59 6.71 -9.01
CA ASP A 77 3.13 6.69 -8.90
C ASP A 77 2.54 5.49 -9.65
N CYS A 78 3.09 5.19 -10.83
CA CYS A 78 2.70 4.01 -11.59
C CYS A 78 3.02 2.69 -10.85
N ASP A 79 4.18 2.61 -10.19
CA ASP A 79 4.54 1.44 -9.39
C ASP A 79 3.65 1.32 -8.14
N ALA A 80 3.30 2.45 -7.50
CA ALA A 80 2.37 2.48 -6.39
C ALA A 80 0.96 2.01 -6.81
N LEU A 81 0.49 2.44 -7.98
CA LEU A 81 -0.79 1.99 -8.55
C LEU A 81 -0.75 0.49 -8.88
N LEU A 82 0.30 0.01 -9.54
CA LEU A 82 0.47 -1.42 -9.86
C LEU A 82 0.51 -2.28 -8.58
N ARG A 83 1.17 -1.79 -7.52
CA ARG A 83 1.15 -2.45 -6.21
C ARG A 83 -0.28 -2.59 -5.67
N LEU A 84 -1.09 -1.54 -5.76
CA LEU A 84 -2.49 -1.59 -5.31
C LEU A 84 -3.33 -2.54 -6.15
N VAL A 85 -3.18 -2.51 -7.48
CA VAL A 85 -3.83 -3.46 -8.40
C VAL A 85 -3.51 -4.91 -8.00
N ASN A 86 -2.25 -5.20 -7.68
CA ASN A 86 -1.83 -6.52 -7.20
C ASN A 86 -2.40 -6.86 -5.82
N VAL A 87 -2.45 -5.90 -4.88
CA VAL A 87 -3.03 -6.09 -3.53
C VAL A 87 -4.51 -6.42 -3.60
N HIS A 88 -5.26 -5.74 -4.47
CA HIS A 88 -6.70 -5.94 -4.67
C HIS A 88 -7.02 -7.02 -5.71
N ASN A 89 -6.00 -7.74 -6.21
CA ASN A 89 -6.12 -8.85 -7.16
C ASN A 89 -7.01 -8.53 -8.38
N ILE A 90 -6.83 -7.33 -8.93
CA ILE A 90 -7.58 -6.84 -10.09
C ILE A 90 -6.92 -7.35 -11.38
N LEU A 91 -7.73 -7.72 -12.38
CA LEU A 91 -7.23 -8.07 -13.71
C LEU A 91 -6.35 -6.95 -14.27
N CYS A 92 -5.11 -7.26 -14.66
CA CYS A 92 -4.14 -6.25 -15.08
C CYS A 92 -3.39 -6.64 -16.34
N ALA A 93 -3.16 -5.65 -17.20
CA ALA A 93 -2.25 -5.75 -18.33
C ALA A 93 -1.24 -4.58 -18.31
N THR A 94 0.05 -4.89 -18.42
CA THR A 94 1.14 -3.90 -18.40
C THR A 94 1.82 -3.74 -19.76
N ASN A 95 1.41 -4.53 -20.75
CA ASN A 95 1.88 -4.47 -22.13
C ASN A 95 0.76 -4.85 -23.10
N LEU A 96 0.96 -4.55 -24.39
CA LEU A 96 -0.07 -4.78 -25.42
C LEU A 96 -0.47 -6.25 -25.55
N SER A 97 0.47 -7.19 -25.46
CA SER A 97 0.15 -8.62 -25.58
C SER A 97 -0.81 -9.08 -24.49
N SER A 98 -0.53 -8.73 -23.23
CA SER A 98 -1.43 -8.97 -22.10
C SER A 98 -2.75 -8.21 -22.24
N ALA A 99 -2.74 -7.00 -22.81
CA ALA A 99 -3.95 -6.20 -23.01
C ALA A 99 -4.90 -6.82 -24.06
N HIS A 100 -4.36 -7.36 -25.16
CA HIS A 100 -5.15 -8.08 -26.16
C HIS A 100 -5.82 -9.32 -25.55
N MET A 101 -5.08 -10.09 -24.75
CA MET A 101 -5.64 -11.24 -24.03
C MET A 101 -6.73 -10.82 -23.05
N LEU A 102 -6.49 -9.76 -22.28
CA LEU A 102 -7.46 -9.24 -21.33
C LEU A 102 -8.75 -8.79 -22.02
N VAL A 103 -8.66 -8.07 -23.14
CA VAL A 103 -9.85 -7.67 -23.91
C VAL A 103 -10.60 -8.88 -24.46
N HIS A 104 -9.90 -9.96 -24.84
CA HIS A 104 -10.57 -11.18 -25.26
C HIS A 104 -11.40 -11.80 -24.13
N VAL A 105 -10.85 -11.81 -22.90
CA VAL A 105 -11.57 -12.22 -21.68
C VAL A 105 -12.79 -11.31 -21.44
N LEU A 106 -12.60 -10.00 -21.51
CA LEU A 106 -13.70 -9.03 -21.35
C LEU A 106 -14.81 -9.24 -22.40
N ARG A 107 -14.44 -9.49 -23.67
CA ARG A 107 -15.40 -9.77 -24.75
C ARG A 107 -16.26 -10.98 -24.42
N ARG A 108 -15.66 -12.05 -23.88
CA ARG A 108 -16.39 -13.25 -23.44
C ARG A 108 -17.32 -12.95 -22.28
N GLY A 109 -16.87 -12.16 -21.30
CA GLY A 109 -17.69 -11.76 -20.16
C GLY A 109 -18.95 -10.97 -20.55
N VAL A 110 -18.87 -10.08 -21.56
CA VAL A 110 -20.06 -9.33 -21.99
C VAL A 110 -20.97 -10.12 -22.95
N THR A 111 -20.46 -11.13 -23.64
CA THR A 111 -21.25 -11.91 -24.62
C THR A 111 -21.96 -13.12 -24.02
N THR A 112 -21.53 -13.59 -22.86
CA THR A 112 -22.09 -14.80 -22.22
C THR A 112 -23.19 -14.41 -21.23
N HIS A 113 -24.36 -15.04 -21.35
CA HIS A 113 -25.48 -14.82 -20.43
C HIS A 113 -25.15 -15.40 -19.03
N MET A 114 -24.80 -14.53 -18.08
CA MET A 114 -24.82 -14.71 -16.61
C MET A 114 -24.22 -15.99 -15.97
N GLY A 115 -23.48 -16.83 -16.70
CA GLY A 115 -22.93 -18.10 -16.17
C GLY A 115 -21.46 -18.07 -15.74
N ASP A 116 -20.64 -17.19 -16.31
CA ASP A 116 -19.17 -17.38 -16.26
C ASP A 116 -18.45 -16.27 -15.48
N VAL A 117 -18.83 -16.09 -14.20
CA VAL A 117 -18.09 -15.25 -13.22
C VAL A 117 -16.60 -15.63 -13.16
N GLU A 118 -16.28 -16.89 -13.48
CA GLU A 118 -14.93 -17.47 -13.46
C GLU A 118 -13.89 -16.67 -14.26
N PHE A 119 -14.28 -16.04 -15.37
CA PHE A 119 -13.31 -15.34 -16.23
C PHE A 119 -12.97 -13.92 -15.78
N MET A 120 -13.83 -13.30 -14.96
CA MET A 120 -13.70 -11.90 -14.56
C MET A 120 -14.05 -11.68 -13.08
N PRO A 121 -13.44 -12.42 -12.14
CA PRO A 121 -13.89 -12.41 -10.74
C PRO A 121 -13.80 -11.02 -10.11
N SER A 122 -12.80 -10.21 -10.47
CA SER A 122 -12.65 -8.83 -9.97
C SER A 122 -13.73 -7.85 -10.41
N PHE A 123 -14.62 -8.21 -11.35
CA PHE A 123 -15.79 -7.40 -11.72
C PHE A 123 -17.03 -7.69 -10.86
N TYR A 124 -17.05 -8.84 -10.18
CA TYR A 124 -18.21 -9.31 -9.43
C TYR A 124 -17.94 -9.44 -7.94
N GLU A 125 -16.68 -9.57 -7.54
CA GLU A 125 -16.25 -9.77 -6.16
C GLU A 125 -15.08 -8.86 -5.80
N SER A 126 -15.09 -8.37 -4.56
CA SER A 126 -13.95 -7.69 -3.96
C SER A 126 -12.88 -8.71 -3.56
N LEU A 127 -11.80 -8.78 -4.33
CA LEU A 127 -10.71 -9.71 -4.09
C LEU A 127 -9.58 -9.07 -3.25
N GLU A 128 -8.80 -9.91 -2.58
CA GLU A 128 -7.56 -9.52 -1.89
C GLU A 128 -6.46 -10.55 -2.21
N SER A 129 -5.24 -10.09 -2.44
CA SER A 129 -4.10 -10.97 -2.69
C SER A 129 -3.75 -11.79 -1.44
N PRO A 130 -3.42 -13.09 -1.57
CA PRO A 130 -2.97 -13.91 -0.45
C PRO A 130 -1.67 -13.39 0.19
N ALA A 131 -0.92 -12.53 -0.51
CA ALA A 131 0.24 -11.85 0.07
C ALA A 131 -0.15 -10.92 1.22
N VAL A 132 -1.37 -10.36 1.22
CA VAL A 132 -1.84 -9.43 2.25
C VAL A 132 -2.07 -10.13 3.58
N SER A 133 -2.70 -11.31 3.58
CA SER A 133 -2.89 -12.10 4.81
C SER A 133 -1.55 -12.55 5.39
N ALA A 134 -0.61 -12.99 4.55
CA ALA A 134 0.75 -13.33 4.95
C ALA A 134 1.51 -12.11 5.52
N TYR A 135 1.32 -10.92 4.93
CA TYR A 135 1.90 -9.68 5.42
C TYR A 135 1.34 -9.28 6.78
N LYS A 136 0.01 -9.30 6.94
CA LYS A 136 -0.67 -9.02 8.22
C LYS A 136 -0.16 -9.97 9.32
N ALA A 137 -0.07 -11.27 9.04
CA ALA A 137 0.45 -12.27 9.99
C ALA A 137 1.90 -11.99 10.43
N LYS A 138 2.78 -11.64 9.47
CA LYS A 138 4.17 -11.25 9.77
C LYS A 138 4.23 -9.98 10.61
N GLN A 139 3.43 -8.96 10.28
CA GLN A 139 3.37 -7.72 11.07
C GLN A 139 2.90 -7.99 12.50
N THR A 140 1.86 -8.80 12.69
CA THR A 140 1.39 -9.17 14.03
C THR A 140 2.48 -9.84 14.85
N ALA A 141 3.27 -10.74 14.26
CA ALA A 141 4.38 -11.39 14.95
C ALA A 141 5.49 -10.41 15.36
N VAL A 142 5.83 -9.45 14.48
CA VAL A 142 6.81 -8.40 14.77
C VAL A 142 6.33 -7.49 15.90
N ILE A 143 5.08 -7.04 15.84
CA ILE A 143 4.48 -6.22 16.91
C ILE A 143 4.51 -6.98 18.23
N ALA A 144 4.07 -8.23 18.25
CA ALA A 144 4.09 -9.07 19.45
C ALA A 144 5.50 -9.22 20.03
N ALA A 145 6.53 -9.40 19.18
CA ALA A 145 7.92 -9.48 19.61
C ALA A 145 8.42 -8.17 20.23
N HIS A 146 8.13 -7.02 19.62
CA HIS A 146 8.49 -5.71 20.17
C HIS A 146 7.79 -5.41 21.50
N THR A 147 6.49 -5.73 21.61
CA THR A 147 5.74 -5.59 22.87
C THR A 147 6.28 -6.51 23.96
N ALA A 148 6.62 -7.76 23.63
CA ALA A 148 7.23 -8.70 24.57
C ALA A 148 8.63 -8.24 25.05
N ASN A 149 9.44 -7.66 24.17
CA ASN A 149 10.74 -7.12 24.54
C ASN A 149 10.62 -5.87 25.43
N ALA A 150 9.66 -4.99 25.13
CA ALA A 150 9.38 -3.79 25.93
C ALA A 150 8.92 -4.17 27.36
N THR A 151 8.03 -5.15 27.49
CA THR A 151 7.56 -5.64 28.81
C THR A 151 8.68 -6.28 29.62
N LYS A 152 9.55 -7.09 29.00
CA LYS A 152 10.75 -7.65 29.66
C LYS A 152 11.72 -6.56 30.11
N ALA A 153 11.95 -5.54 29.29
CA ALA A 153 12.84 -4.42 29.64
C ALA A 153 12.31 -3.63 30.84
N GLU A 154 10.99 -3.36 30.88
CA GLU A 154 10.35 -2.66 32.00
C GLU A 154 10.39 -3.51 33.30
N ALA A 155 10.13 -4.82 33.21
CA ALA A 155 10.26 -5.72 34.35
C ALA A 155 11.70 -5.73 34.93
N ASN A 156 12.71 -5.76 34.07
CA ASN A 156 14.11 -5.71 34.48
C ASN A 156 14.46 -4.36 35.13
N ARG A 157 13.94 -3.24 34.59
CA ARG A 157 14.12 -1.90 35.17
C ARG A 157 13.50 -1.78 36.56
N ARG A 158 12.30 -2.33 36.77
CA ARG A 158 11.64 -2.38 38.08
C ARG A 158 12.43 -3.18 39.09
N THR A 159 12.93 -4.35 38.69
CA THR A 159 13.74 -5.24 39.54
C THR A 159 15.03 -4.55 39.97
N ARG A 160 15.75 -3.89 39.05
CA ARG A 160 16.95 -3.09 39.39
C ARG A 160 16.63 -1.92 40.32
N ARG A 161 15.51 -1.23 40.16
CA ARG A 161 15.10 -0.14 41.07
C ARG A 161 14.79 -0.61 42.49
N THR A 162 14.28 -1.83 42.66
CA THR A 162 14.00 -2.41 43.99
C THR A 162 15.26 -2.96 44.66
N ALA A 163 16.25 -3.40 43.88
CA ALA A 163 17.53 -3.90 44.39
C ALA A 163 18.52 -2.81 44.87
N VAL A 164 18.33 -1.54 44.48
CA VAL A 164 19.27 -0.42 44.73
C VAL A 164 18.92 0.42 45.98
N ARG A 165 18.15 -0.11 46.94
CA ARG A 165 18.08 0.52 48.29
C ARG A 165 19.03 -0.19 49.24
N PRO A 166 20.26 0.32 49.47
CA PRO A 166 20.96 -0.03 50.70
C PRO A 166 20.15 0.55 51.87
N SER A 167 20.02 -0.23 52.94
CA SER A 167 19.55 0.26 54.24
C SER A 167 20.45 1.42 54.69
N VAL A 168 19.85 2.48 55.22
CA VAL A 168 20.46 3.75 55.65
C VAL A 168 21.50 3.60 56.79
N GLU A 169 21.90 2.38 57.14
CA GLU A 169 22.71 2.08 58.33
C GLU A 169 24.22 1.89 58.04
N GLU A 170 24.67 1.75 56.80
CA GLU A 170 26.09 1.47 56.50
C GLU A 170 26.96 2.68 56.09
N GLU A 171 26.37 3.86 55.84
CA GLU A 171 27.11 5.02 55.33
C GLU A 171 27.79 5.88 56.42
N ARG A 172 27.64 5.53 57.71
CA ARG A 172 28.19 6.33 58.84
C ARG A 172 29.58 5.93 59.34
N ALA A 173 30.21 4.89 58.77
CA ALA A 173 31.43 4.31 59.36
C ALA A 173 32.75 4.66 58.65
N ALA A 174 32.75 5.44 57.57
CA ALA A 174 33.95 5.64 56.74
C ALA A 174 34.46 7.08 56.62
N ASP A 175 33.93 8.03 57.41
CA ASP A 175 34.23 9.46 57.25
C ASP A 175 35.38 9.98 58.14
N ASP A 176 36.15 9.10 58.78
CA ASP A 176 37.15 9.48 59.79
C ASP A 176 38.54 8.91 59.48
N ALA A 177 39.16 9.39 58.38
CA ALA A 177 40.63 9.48 58.22
C ALA A 177 41.02 10.10 56.88
N LEU A 178 41.29 11.41 56.88
CA LEU A 178 42.15 12.06 55.88
C LEU A 178 43.50 12.38 56.54
N PRO A 179 44.61 12.25 55.79
CA PRO A 179 45.50 13.39 55.73
C PRO A 179 45.89 13.77 54.29
N HIS A 180 45.96 15.08 54.07
CA HIS A 180 46.50 15.74 52.89
C HIS A 180 48.01 15.49 52.74
N THR A 181 48.52 15.30 51.51
CA THR A 181 49.36 16.31 50.81
C THR A 181 49.93 15.84 49.45
N GLN A 182 50.03 16.85 48.58
CA GLN A 182 51.00 17.12 47.50
C GLN A 182 50.75 16.69 46.04
N GLU A 183 50.79 17.75 45.21
CA GLU A 183 50.78 17.82 43.76
C GLU A 183 52.03 17.21 43.13
N GLY A 184 51.86 16.57 41.96
CA GLY A 184 52.94 16.14 41.08
C GLY A 184 52.38 15.87 39.68
N ALA A 185 52.99 16.49 38.68
CA ALA A 185 52.52 16.62 37.30
C ALA A 185 52.95 15.47 36.36
N LEU A 186 52.16 15.30 35.27
CA LEU A 186 52.45 14.64 33.96
C LEU A 186 52.69 13.11 34.03
N ASP A 187 52.12 12.25 33.18
CA ASP A 187 52.21 12.24 31.72
C ASP A 187 51.39 11.06 31.13
N GLY A 188 50.98 11.16 29.86
CA GLY A 188 50.80 10.02 28.94
C GLY A 188 49.57 9.09 29.05
N ALA A 189 48.69 9.17 28.03
CA ALA A 189 48.26 8.06 27.13
C ALA A 189 46.81 8.21 26.67
N ILE A 190 46.64 8.64 25.42
CA ILE A 190 45.36 8.59 24.70
C ILE A 190 45.20 7.16 24.18
N ASP A 191 44.25 6.41 24.73
CA ASP A 191 43.85 5.13 24.15
C ASP A 191 42.81 5.37 23.04
N LYS A 192 43.23 5.06 21.81
CA LYS A 192 42.44 5.11 20.59
C LYS A 192 41.87 3.72 20.32
N GLN A 193 40.69 3.41 20.83
CA GLN A 193 39.90 2.30 20.27
C GLN A 193 38.41 2.35 20.64
N ALA A 194 37.65 3.14 19.89
CA ALA A 194 36.22 2.92 19.68
C ALA A 194 35.76 3.65 18.40
N VAL A 195 36.25 3.21 17.25
CA VAL A 195 35.67 3.57 15.94
C VAL A 195 35.34 2.27 15.23
N ALA A 196 34.08 1.86 15.29
CA ALA A 196 33.35 1.20 14.20
C ALA A 196 31.94 0.80 14.68
N ASN A 197 30.96 1.04 13.80
CA ASN A 197 29.58 0.55 13.83
C ASN A 197 28.53 1.45 14.49
N LEU A 198 28.31 2.62 13.87
CA LEU A 198 27.00 3.26 13.80
C LEU A 198 26.69 3.56 12.33
N ASP A 199 26.18 2.56 11.61
CA ASP A 199 25.36 2.80 10.41
C ASP A 199 24.36 1.65 10.25
N ALA A 200 23.17 1.86 10.80
CA ALA A 200 21.95 1.18 10.40
C ALA A 200 20.81 2.16 10.66
N GLY A 201 20.30 2.73 9.56
CA GLY A 201 19.32 3.80 9.56
C GLY A 201 18.10 3.54 10.44
N SER A 202 17.80 4.52 11.29
CA SER A 202 16.55 4.65 12.00
C SER A 202 15.41 4.97 11.03
N PRO A 203 14.25 4.28 11.06
CA PRO A 203 13.03 4.85 10.51
C PRO A 203 12.48 5.88 11.51
N THR A 204 12.33 7.12 11.04
CA THR A 204 11.64 8.20 11.77
C THR A 204 10.18 7.82 11.99
N ASN A 205 9.83 7.48 13.23
CA ASN A 205 8.43 7.39 13.68
C ASN A 205 7.83 8.80 13.71
N ILE A 206 6.89 9.06 12.81
CA ILE A 206 5.89 10.11 13.02
C ILE A 206 4.71 9.44 13.73
N ASP A 207 4.60 9.76 15.01
CA ASP A 207 3.46 9.45 15.86
C ASP A 207 2.21 10.18 15.35
N SER A 208 1.16 9.42 15.05
CA SER A 208 -0.21 9.93 15.07
C SER A 208 -1.14 8.80 15.48
N GLY A 209 -1.35 8.69 16.79
CA GLY A 209 -2.39 7.84 17.35
C GLY A 209 -3.78 8.28 16.89
N SER A 210 -4.55 7.31 16.39
CA SER A 210 -6.00 7.27 16.59
C SER A 210 -6.43 5.81 16.55
N ALA A 211 -7.00 5.34 17.66
CA ALA A 211 -7.57 4.01 17.79
C ALA A 211 -8.86 3.94 16.96
N ALA A 212 -8.83 3.19 15.85
CA ALA A 212 -10.04 2.78 15.15
C ALA A 212 -10.36 1.33 15.53
N THR A 213 -11.51 1.16 16.19
CA THR A 213 -12.13 -0.11 16.51
C THR A 213 -12.50 -0.86 15.22
N ASN A 214 -12.13 -2.14 15.14
CA ASN A 214 -12.52 -3.02 14.04
C ASN A 214 -14.04 -3.26 14.07
N ASP A 215 -14.75 -2.79 13.04
CA ASP A 215 -16.09 -3.26 12.72
C ASP A 215 -16.00 -4.23 11.52
N ALA A 216 -16.45 -5.46 11.74
CA ALA A 216 -16.56 -6.48 10.71
C ALA A 216 -17.91 -6.30 10.01
N GLY A 217 -17.92 -5.45 8.97
CA GLY A 217 -19.09 -5.22 8.12
C GLY A 217 -19.11 -6.12 6.88
N SER A 218 -20.21 -6.83 6.71
CA SER A 218 -20.65 -7.74 5.63
C SER A 218 -20.35 -7.28 4.19
N PRO A 219 -20.31 -8.21 3.20
CA PRO A 219 -20.08 -7.86 1.80
C PRO A 219 -21.23 -7.01 1.25
N THR A 220 -20.93 -5.80 0.80
CA THR A 220 -21.86 -4.94 0.09
C THR A 220 -22.01 -5.47 -1.34
N THR A 221 -23.15 -6.10 -1.62
CA THR A 221 -23.59 -6.45 -2.98
C THR A 221 -23.55 -5.20 -3.86
N ILE A 222 -22.80 -5.26 -4.97
CA ILE A 222 -22.88 -4.26 -6.04
C ILE A 222 -24.32 -4.25 -6.56
N ASP A 223 -24.97 -3.08 -6.51
CA ASP A 223 -26.29 -2.82 -7.11
C ASP A 223 -26.19 -2.99 -8.64
N ALA A 224 -26.33 -4.23 -9.11
CA ALA A 224 -26.62 -4.53 -10.50
C ALA A 224 -28.06 -4.06 -10.78
N ARG A 225 -28.21 -2.80 -11.18
CA ARG A 225 -29.52 -2.29 -11.62
C ARG A 225 -30.03 -3.11 -12.80
N PRO A 226 -31.34 -3.43 -12.84
CA PRO A 226 -31.91 -4.27 -13.87
C PRO A 226 -31.88 -3.56 -15.23
N SER A 227 -31.61 -4.36 -16.26
CA SER A 227 -31.69 -4.04 -17.68
C SER A 227 -32.90 -3.16 -17.98
N LEU A 228 -32.66 -1.93 -18.46
CA LEU A 228 -33.73 -1.11 -19.02
C LEU A 228 -34.24 -1.82 -20.27
N ASN A 229 -35.46 -2.32 -20.16
CA ASN A 229 -36.26 -2.91 -21.24
C ASN A 229 -36.50 -1.82 -22.30
N ILE A 230 -35.75 -1.87 -23.41
CA ILE A 230 -36.09 -1.10 -24.60
C ILE A 230 -37.22 -1.87 -25.29
N ASP A 231 -38.45 -1.54 -24.91
CA ASP A 231 -39.63 -1.95 -25.66
C ASP A 231 -39.59 -1.27 -27.03
N ALA A 232 -39.47 -2.11 -28.05
CA ALA A 232 -39.81 -1.78 -29.41
C ALA A 232 -41.29 -1.43 -29.50
N ARG A 233 -41.61 -0.22 -29.99
CA ARG A 233 -42.87 0.08 -30.69
C ARG A 233 -42.79 1.43 -31.42
N SER A 234 -43.01 1.33 -32.73
CA SER A 234 -43.48 2.33 -33.72
C SER A 234 -42.74 3.66 -33.82
#